data_AF-F4GJU0-F1
#
_entry.id   AF-F4GJU0-F1
#
_cell.length_a   1.000
_cell.length_b   1.000
_cell.length_c   1.000
_cell.angle_alpha   90.00
_cell.angle_beta   90.00
_cell.angle_gamma   90.00
#
_symmetry.space_group_name_H-M   'P 1'
#
loop_
_entity.id
_entity.type
_entity.pdbx_description
1 polymer ?
#
loop_
_entity_poly.entity_id
_entity_poly.type
_entity_poly.pdbx_seq_one_letter_code
_entity_poly.pdbx_strand_id
1 'polypeptide(L)'
;MQMENERYSRIRLFTVFLDALGKVAGEDGGILALTWGRAAFGHRLASYLHQGLSSSLSSSPLAENTLPDSQLLKLPGNLYFDVAVPVAMSLSRKTFTADVLLHDRGGNGSQDTDKKVMSVVIRDRYLTEDEQLALHELQENDGCSLALAISLFSPQKPYLLIYRVDSGRIDYYHYQMEDGTCSLFKQREIRKNDDSGQLSLGMPVRRKRKKS
;
A
#
# COMPACT_ATOMS: atom_id res chain seq x y z
N MET A 1 0.07 19.01 17.68
CA MET A 1 -1.29 18.44 17.77
C MET A 1 -1.74 17.72 16.49
N GLN A 2 -1.89 18.36 15.32
CA GLN A 2 -2.34 17.66 14.09
C GLN A 2 -1.37 16.55 13.62
N MET A 3 -0.05 16.81 13.59
CA MET A 3 0.96 15.80 13.21
C MET A 3 1.02 14.59 14.14
N GLU A 4 0.77 14.77 15.44
CA GLU A 4 0.76 13.66 16.40
C GLU A 4 -0.45 12.76 16.15
N ASN A 5 -1.63 13.35 15.93
CA ASN A 5 -2.84 12.60 15.58
C ASN A 5 -2.68 11.81 14.28
N GLU A 6 -2.02 12.37 13.27
CA GLU A 6 -1.71 11.65 12.03
C GLU A 6 -0.75 10.48 12.27
N ARG A 7 0.30 10.69 13.08
CA ARG A 7 1.25 9.63 13.43
C ARG A 7 0.57 8.49 14.19
N TYR A 8 -0.27 8.80 15.19
CA TYR A 8 -1.03 7.79 15.92
C TYR A 8 -2.02 7.06 15.02
N SER A 9 -2.67 7.76 14.10
CA SER A 9 -3.56 7.16 13.10
C SER A 9 -2.81 6.16 12.20
N ARG A 10 -1.65 6.55 11.66
CA ARG A 10 -0.80 5.66 10.84
C ARG A 10 -0.32 4.44 11.60
N ILE A 11 0.09 4.60 12.86
CA ILE A 11 0.49 3.48 13.72
C ILE A 11 -0.67 2.51 13.89
N ARG A 12 -1.87 3.02 14.24
CA ARG A 12 -3.06 2.20 14.42
C ARG A 12 -3.46 1.46 13.14
N LEU A 13 -3.42 2.13 11.99
CA LEU A 13 -3.68 1.52 10.69
C LEU A 13 -2.68 0.40 10.39
N PHE A 14 -1.38 0.64 10.65
CA PHE A 14 -0.34 -0.37 10.45
C PHE A 14 -0.50 -1.56 11.40
N THR A 15 -0.88 -1.35 12.66
CA THR A 15 -1.18 -2.43 13.61
C THR A 15 -2.36 -3.27 13.13
N VAL A 16 -3.47 -2.63 12.75
CA VAL A 16 -4.66 -3.35 12.22
C VAL A 16 -4.30 -4.11 10.94
N PHE A 17 -3.42 -3.55 10.11
CA PHE A 17 -2.88 -4.23 8.94
C PHE A 17 -2.09 -5.49 9.30
N LEU A 18 -1.20 -5.43 10.30
CA LEU A 18 -0.45 -6.61 10.75
C LEU A 18 -1.36 -7.69 11.33
N ASP A 19 -2.36 -7.30 12.13
CA ASP A 19 -3.35 -8.24 12.67
C ASP A 19 -4.15 -8.92 11.56
N ALA A 20 -4.60 -8.14 10.57
CA ALA A 20 -5.28 -8.68 9.38
C ALA A 20 -4.38 -9.61 8.58
N LEU A 21 -3.10 -9.26 8.40
CA LEU A 21 -2.12 -10.10 7.71
C LEU A 21 -1.88 -11.41 8.45
N GLY A 22 -1.85 -11.39 9.79
CA GLY A 22 -1.74 -12.58 10.63
C GLY A 22 -2.92 -13.52 10.49
N LYS A 23 -4.14 -12.98 10.42
CA LYS A 23 -5.34 -13.80 10.14
C LYS A 23 -5.28 -14.45 8.76
N VAL A 24 -4.88 -13.70 7.73
CA VAL A 24 -4.71 -14.26 6.38
C VAL A 24 -3.65 -15.37 6.36
N ALA A 25 -2.52 -15.15 7.04
CA ALA A 25 -1.42 -16.12 7.10
C ALA A 25 -1.77 -17.38 7.92
N GLY A 26 -2.53 -17.23 9.01
CA GLY A 26 -2.87 -18.32 9.92
C GLY A 26 -4.12 -19.12 9.51
N GLU A 27 -5.21 -18.42 9.18
CA GLU A 27 -6.53 -19.05 8.92
C GLU A 27 -6.66 -19.47 7.45
N ASP A 28 -6.20 -18.62 6.53
CA ASP A 28 -6.33 -18.86 5.09
C ASP A 28 -5.01 -19.28 4.43
N GLY A 29 -3.90 -19.32 5.18
CA GLY A 29 -2.54 -19.49 4.65
C GLY A 29 -2.35 -20.80 3.89
N GLY A 30 -2.98 -21.89 4.33
CA GLY A 30 -2.91 -23.19 3.63
C GLY A 30 -3.70 -23.21 2.31
N ILE A 31 -4.82 -22.50 2.23
CA ILE A 31 -5.64 -22.42 1.01
C ILE A 31 -4.99 -21.45 0.01
N LEU A 32 -4.47 -20.34 0.52
CA LEU A 32 -3.70 -19.38 -0.25
C LEU A 32 -2.36 -19.99 -0.68
N ALA A 33 -1.75 -20.90 0.09
CA ALA A 33 -0.56 -21.69 -0.31
C ALA A 33 -0.69 -22.42 -1.65
N LEU A 34 -1.89 -22.92 -1.95
CA LEU A 34 -2.12 -23.75 -3.14
C LEU A 34 -2.17 -22.94 -4.44
N THR A 35 -2.55 -21.66 -4.37
CA THR A 35 -2.79 -20.84 -5.57
C THR A 35 -2.24 -19.41 -5.52
N TRP A 36 -1.78 -18.96 -4.34
CA TRP A 36 -1.43 -17.59 -3.93
C TRP A 36 -1.94 -16.53 -4.90
N GLY A 37 -3.26 -16.58 -5.16
CA GLY A 37 -3.88 -15.70 -6.12
C GLY A 37 -3.85 -14.30 -5.53
N ARG A 38 -3.09 -13.39 -6.14
CA ARG A 38 -2.97 -11.98 -5.72
C ARG A 38 -4.32 -11.35 -5.40
N ALA A 39 -5.33 -11.60 -6.24
CA ALA A 39 -6.70 -11.11 -6.06
C ALA A 39 -7.39 -11.76 -4.84
N ALA A 40 -7.31 -13.08 -4.68
CA ALA A 40 -7.92 -13.78 -3.55
C ALA A 40 -7.29 -13.34 -2.21
N PHE A 41 -5.96 -13.23 -2.18
CA PHE A 41 -5.23 -12.69 -1.03
C PHE A 41 -5.65 -11.25 -0.73
N GLY A 42 -5.72 -10.39 -1.75
CA GLY A 42 -6.17 -8.99 -1.61
C GLY A 42 -7.58 -8.87 -1.05
N HIS A 43 -8.53 -9.67 -1.56
CA HIS A 43 -9.91 -9.69 -1.06
C HIS A 43 -10.01 -10.17 0.39
N ARG A 44 -9.27 -11.22 0.76
CA ARG A 44 -9.24 -11.71 2.15
C ARG A 44 -8.63 -10.69 3.09
N LEU A 45 -7.50 -10.10 2.70
CA LEU A 45 -6.87 -9.03 3.46
C LEU A 45 -7.82 -7.84 3.66
N ALA A 46 -8.49 -7.37 2.60
CA ALA A 46 -9.48 -6.29 2.68
C ALA A 46 -10.63 -6.63 3.63
N SER A 47 -11.09 -7.89 3.64
CA SER A 47 -12.16 -8.35 4.53
C SER A 47 -11.74 -8.32 6.00
N TYR A 48 -10.54 -8.82 6.35
CA TYR A 48 -10.04 -8.77 7.73
C TYR A 48 -9.71 -7.35 8.18
N LEU A 49 -9.21 -6.51 7.28
CA LEU A 49 -8.99 -5.08 7.53
C LEU A 49 -10.32 -4.38 7.86
N HIS A 50 -11.38 -4.66 7.09
CA HIS A 50 -12.72 -4.13 7.35
C HIS A 50 -13.26 -4.58 8.71
N GLN A 51 -13.14 -5.86 9.07
CA GLN A 51 -13.55 -6.37 10.38
C GLN A 51 -12.75 -5.73 11.53
N GLY A 52 -11.44 -5.58 11.37
CA GLY A 52 -10.57 -4.97 12.37
C GLY A 52 -10.88 -3.50 12.58
N LEU A 53 -11.01 -2.73 11.49
CA LEU A 53 -11.31 -1.30 11.57
C LEU A 53 -12.74 -1.03 12.06
N SER A 54 -13.73 -1.78 11.59
CA SER A 54 -15.13 -1.62 12.05
C SER A 54 -15.23 -1.83 13.56
N SER A 55 -14.68 -2.93 14.10
CA SER A 55 -14.65 -3.19 15.54
C SER A 55 -13.99 -2.05 16.33
N SER A 56 -12.93 -1.49 15.77
CA SER A 56 -12.15 -0.39 16.38
C SER A 56 -12.85 0.98 16.33
N LEU A 57 -13.82 1.15 15.41
CA LEU A 57 -14.57 2.38 15.16
C LEU A 57 -15.95 2.35 15.83
N SER A 58 -16.60 1.18 15.90
CA SER A 58 -17.88 0.96 16.60
C SER A 58 -17.80 1.16 18.12
N SER A 59 -16.59 1.14 18.68
CA SER A 59 -16.31 1.48 20.08
C SER A 59 -16.28 3.01 20.32
N SER A 60 -16.41 3.82 19.27
CA SER A 60 -16.55 5.27 19.36
C SER A 60 -18.02 5.67 19.59
N PRO A 61 -18.34 6.56 20.55
CA PRO A 61 -19.71 6.95 20.90
C PRO A 61 -20.48 7.73 19.82
N LEU A 62 -19.91 7.90 18.62
CA LEU A 62 -20.49 8.60 17.46
C LEU A 62 -21.02 7.66 16.37
N ALA A 63 -21.05 6.34 16.60
CA ALA A 63 -21.55 5.36 15.65
C ALA A 63 -23.09 5.39 15.56
N GLU A 64 -23.63 6.44 14.94
CA GLU A 64 -25.05 6.55 14.60
C GLU A 64 -25.41 5.55 13.49
N ASN A 65 -26.23 4.56 13.86
CA ASN A 65 -27.30 3.92 13.08
C ASN A 65 -27.11 3.77 11.56
N THR A 66 -25.98 3.26 11.09
CA THR A 66 -25.86 2.83 9.68
C THR A 66 -25.83 1.32 9.63
N LEU A 67 -26.90 0.71 9.10
CA LEU A 67 -26.98 -0.72 8.82
C LEU A 67 -25.75 -1.16 8.00
N PRO A 68 -25.13 -2.31 8.29
CA PRO A 68 -24.02 -2.82 7.51
C PRO A 68 -24.54 -3.26 6.15
N ASP A 69 -24.46 -2.39 5.16
CA ASP A 69 -24.66 -2.77 3.75
C ASP A 69 -23.57 -3.78 3.39
N SER A 70 -23.93 -5.06 3.49
CA SER A 70 -23.01 -6.20 3.43
C SER A 70 -22.38 -6.40 2.04
N GLN A 71 -22.81 -5.60 1.06
CA GLN A 71 -22.33 -5.64 -0.33
C GLN A 71 -21.20 -4.64 -0.61
N LEU A 72 -20.98 -3.67 0.28
CA LEU A 72 -19.90 -2.71 0.19
C LEU A 72 -19.05 -2.87 1.45
N LEU A 73 -17.72 -2.98 1.32
CA LEU A 73 -16.79 -2.95 2.47
C LEU A 73 -16.73 -1.52 3.07
N LYS A 74 -17.89 -1.02 3.48
CA LYS A 74 -18.12 0.31 4.02
C LYS A 74 -17.88 0.28 5.52
N LEU A 75 -17.04 1.19 5.98
CA LEU A 75 -16.80 1.45 7.39
C LEU A 75 -17.71 2.60 7.88
N PRO A 76 -17.87 2.79 9.21
CA PRO A 76 -18.61 3.92 9.75
C PRO A 76 -18.13 5.25 9.13
N GLY A 77 -19.08 6.08 8.69
CA GLY A 77 -18.82 7.31 7.94
C GLY A 77 -18.76 7.11 6.42
N ASN A 78 -17.76 7.74 5.79
CA ASN A 78 -17.55 7.80 4.34
C ASN A 78 -16.37 6.95 3.86
N LEU A 79 -15.94 5.98 4.68
CA LEU A 79 -14.78 5.13 4.41
C LEU A 79 -15.19 3.85 3.67
N TYR A 80 -14.46 3.52 2.60
CA TYR A 80 -14.70 2.33 1.77
C TYR A 80 -13.40 1.60 1.48
N PHE A 81 -13.46 0.27 1.40
CA PHE A 81 -12.39 -0.53 0.81
C PHE A 81 -12.73 -0.87 -0.64
N ASP A 82 -11.88 -0.46 -1.56
CA ASP A 82 -11.85 -0.91 -2.93
C ASP A 82 -10.72 -1.91 -3.15
N VAL A 83 -10.95 -2.84 -4.07
CA VAL A 83 -9.98 -3.89 -4.43
C VAL A 83 -9.61 -3.74 -5.90
N ALA A 84 -8.33 -4.00 -6.23
CA ALA A 84 -7.79 -3.93 -7.58
C ALA A 84 -7.96 -2.56 -8.28
N VAL A 85 -7.67 -1.48 -7.56
CA VAL A 85 -7.80 -0.10 -8.06
C VAL A 85 -6.57 0.28 -8.91
N PRO A 86 -6.75 0.71 -10.17
CA PRO A 86 -5.66 1.27 -10.95
C PRO A 86 -5.28 2.66 -10.41
N VAL A 87 -4.00 2.85 -10.12
CA VAL A 87 -3.39 4.13 -9.75
C VAL A 87 -2.58 4.62 -10.95
N ALA A 88 -2.90 5.83 -11.40
CA ALA A 88 -2.15 6.50 -12.45
C ALA A 88 -0.81 6.99 -11.88
N MET A 89 0.27 6.67 -12.57
CA MET A 89 1.61 7.13 -12.23
C MET A 89 1.92 8.43 -12.97
N SER A 90 2.41 9.46 -12.27
CA SER A 90 2.74 10.73 -12.94
C SER A 90 4.03 10.62 -13.75
N LEU A 91 4.98 9.79 -13.31
CA LEU A 91 6.31 9.69 -13.93
C LEU A 91 6.48 8.48 -14.87
N SER A 92 5.53 7.56 -14.89
CA SER A 92 5.59 6.33 -15.70
C SER A 92 4.34 6.13 -16.52
N ARG A 93 4.47 5.73 -17.80
CA ARG A 93 3.32 5.31 -18.62
C ARG A 93 2.74 3.96 -18.19
N LYS A 94 3.32 3.30 -17.18
CA LYS A 94 2.83 2.03 -16.64
C LYS A 94 1.76 2.32 -15.58
N THR A 95 0.66 1.57 -15.65
CA THR A 95 -0.38 1.60 -14.62
C THR A 95 0.09 0.80 -13.40
N PHE A 96 0.01 1.41 -12.23
CA PHE A 96 0.33 0.75 -10.96
C PHE A 96 -0.99 0.38 -10.28
N THR A 97 -1.25 -0.90 -10.02
CA THR A 97 -2.51 -1.32 -9.40
C THR A 97 -2.32 -1.48 -7.89
N ALA A 98 -3.13 -0.76 -7.12
CA ALA A 98 -3.33 -0.96 -5.70
C ALA A 98 -4.29 -2.13 -5.50
N ASP A 99 -3.86 -3.14 -4.76
CA ASP A 99 -4.66 -4.34 -4.56
C ASP A 99 -5.75 -4.13 -3.53
N VAL A 100 -5.46 -3.37 -2.49
CA VAL A 100 -6.44 -2.90 -1.51
C VAL A 100 -6.25 -1.41 -1.35
N LEU A 101 -7.34 -0.65 -1.42
CA LEU A 101 -7.36 0.79 -1.20
C LEU A 101 -8.46 1.11 -0.19
N LEU A 102 -8.08 1.73 0.92
CA LEU A 102 -9.00 2.39 1.84
C LEU A 102 -9.05 3.87 1.48
N HIS A 103 -10.24 4.38 1.18
CA HIS A 103 -10.44 5.79 0.90
C HIS A 103 -11.65 6.36 1.63
N ASP A 104 -11.60 7.67 1.85
CA ASP A 104 -12.67 8.48 2.41
C ASP A 104 -13.35 9.24 1.26
N ARG A 105 -14.50 8.71 0.84
CA ARG A 105 -15.36 9.32 -0.19
C ARG A 105 -16.26 10.34 0.50
N GLY A 106 -15.69 11.46 0.93
CA GLY A 106 -16.41 12.53 1.63
C GLY A 106 -17.75 12.85 0.95
N GLY A 107 -18.86 12.52 1.62
CA GLY A 107 -20.19 12.88 1.20
C GLY A 107 -20.47 14.33 1.56
N ASN A 108 -20.47 15.22 0.54
CA ASN A 108 -21.42 16.32 0.34
C ASN A 108 -20.79 17.46 -0.51
N GLY A 109 -21.05 17.45 -1.82
CA GLY A 109 -21.20 18.65 -2.65
C GLY A 109 -20.03 19.62 -2.87
N SER A 110 -18.92 19.53 -2.14
CA SER A 110 -17.70 20.30 -2.40
C SER A 110 -16.72 19.44 -3.21
N GLN A 111 -16.17 19.99 -4.29
CA GLN A 111 -15.23 19.37 -5.24
C GLN A 111 -13.86 18.96 -4.65
N ASP A 112 -13.79 18.70 -3.35
CA ASP A 112 -12.58 18.50 -2.55
C ASP A 112 -12.91 17.40 -1.52
N THR A 113 -12.30 16.23 -1.40
CA THR A 113 -11.21 15.54 -2.09
C THR A 113 -11.42 14.05 -1.72
N ASP A 114 -11.45 13.13 -2.70
CA ASP A 114 -11.41 11.70 -2.41
C ASP A 114 -10.06 11.39 -1.74
N LYS A 115 -10.06 11.17 -0.42
CA LYS A 115 -8.82 11.04 0.34
C LYS A 115 -8.45 9.57 0.48
N LYS A 116 -7.31 9.19 -0.09
CA LYS A 116 -6.72 7.86 0.10
C LYS A 116 -6.14 7.77 1.52
N VAL A 117 -6.63 6.83 2.32
CA VAL A 117 -6.18 6.65 3.71
C VAL A 117 -5.08 5.60 3.78
N MET A 118 -5.28 4.46 3.13
CA MET A 118 -4.30 3.37 3.10
C MET A 118 -4.33 2.69 1.75
N SER A 119 -3.16 2.34 1.22
CA SER A 119 -3.04 1.49 0.04
C SER A 119 -2.11 0.33 0.33
N VAL A 120 -2.51 -0.87 -0.10
CA VAL A 120 -1.70 -2.08 -0.03
C VAL A 120 -1.53 -2.64 -1.43
N VAL A 121 -0.30 -2.89 -1.80
CA VAL A 121 0.08 -3.48 -3.09
C VAL A 121 0.67 -4.86 -2.84
N ILE A 122 0.18 -5.87 -3.55
CA ILE A 122 0.54 -7.27 -3.35
C ILE A 122 1.28 -7.76 -4.59
N ARG A 123 2.48 -8.31 -4.42
CA ARG A 123 3.31 -8.86 -5.49
C ARG A 123 3.80 -10.25 -5.11
N ASP A 124 3.97 -11.11 -6.10
CA ASP A 124 4.58 -12.44 -5.99
C ASP A 124 6.13 -12.40 -6.11
N ARG A 125 6.68 -11.18 -6.24
CA ARG A 125 8.09 -10.89 -6.45
C ARG A 125 8.50 -9.67 -5.64
N TYR A 126 9.81 -9.45 -5.55
CA TYR A 126 10.35 -8.19 -5.04
C TYR A 126 9.86 -7.03 -5.91
N LEU A 127 9.46 -5.93 -5.27
CA LEU A 127 9.12 -4.69 -5.99
C LEU A 127 10.34 -4.17 -6.75
N THR A 128 10.15 -3.79 -8.01
CA THR A 128 11.17 -3.09 -8.79
C THR A 128 11.39 -1.68 -8.27
N GLU A 129 12.46 -1.01 -8.73
CA GLU A 129 12.69 0.39 -8.41
C GLU A 129 11.55 1.29 -8.91
N ASP A 130 11.05 1.06 -10.13
CA ASP A 130 9.84 1.73 -10.66
C ASP A 130 8.63 1.56 -9.71
N GLU A 131 8.39 0.36 -9.19
CA GLU A 131 7.25 0.09 -8.29
C GLU A 131 7.46 0.70 -6.90
N GLN A 132 8.70 0.79 -6.44
CA GLN A 132 9.06 1.47 -5.18
C GLN A 132 8.84 2.98 -5.30
N LEU A 133 9.24 3.58 -6.43
CA LEU A 133 8.95 4.98 -6.74
C LEU A 133 7.45 5.22 -6.84
N ALA A 134 6.70 4.29 -7.45
CA ALA A 134 5.24 4.34 -7.52
C ALA A 134 4.56 4.39 -6.16
N LEU A 135 5.00 3.52 -5.24
CA LEU A 135 4.47 3.48 -3.89
C LEU A 135 4.75 4.79 -3.14
N HIS A 136 5.88 5.42 -3.41
CA HIS A 136 6.24 6.72 -2.85
C HIS A 136 5.45 7.88 -3.45
N GLU A 137 5.28 7.92 -4.77
CA GLU A 137 4.40 8.91 -5.42
C GLU A 137 2.96 8.80 -4.91
N LEU A 138 2.48 7.58 -4.65
CA LEU A 138 1.15 7.37 -4.09
C LEU A 138 0.98 7.99 -2.70
N GLN A 139 2.04 8.03 -1.89
CA GLN A 139 2.01 8.66 -0.58
C GLN A 139 2.20 10.18 -0.65
N GLU A 140 3.17 10.65 -1.44
CA GLU A 140 3.53 12.07 -1.50
C GLU A 140 2.62 12.91 -2.42
N ASN A 141 2.27 12.40 -3.61
CA ASN A 141 1.51 13.16 -4.60
C ASN A 141 0.00 12.90 -4.49
N ASP A 142 -0.40 11.64 -4.30
CA ASP A 142 -1.81 11.25 -4.20
C ASP A 142 -2.37 11.41 -2.77
N GLY A 143 -1.55 11.87 -1.82
CA GLY A 143 -1.95 12.16 -0.44
C GLY A 143 -2.33 10.92 0.38
N CYS A 144 -1.89 9.72 -0.03
CA CYS A 144 -2.19 8.49 0.70
C CYS A 144 -1.49 8.50 2.07
N SER A 145 -2.24 8.39 3.16
CA SER A 145 -1.66 8.49 4.51
C SER A 145 -0.75 7.32 4.88
N LEU A 146 -1.00 6.13 4.32
CA LEU A 146 -0.20 4.93 4.54
C LEU A 146 -0.10 4.11 3.25
N ALA A 147 1.07 4.12 2.60
CA ALA A 147 1.34 3.28 1.43
C ALA A 147 2.21 2.07 1.82
N LEU A 148 1.67 0.88 1.55
CA LEU A 148 2.29 -0.40 1.86
C LEU A 148 2.39 -1.27 0.61
N ALA A 149 3.40 -2.12 0.56
CA ALA A 149 3.40 -3.27 -0.33
C ALA A 149 3.82 -4.54 0.40
N ILE A 150 3.40 -5.69 -0.12
CA ILE A 150 3.73 -7.02 0.38
C ILE A 150 4.28 -7.82 -0.79
N SER A 151 5.46 -8.41 -0.61
CA SER A 151 5.96 -9.46 -1.48
C SER A 151 5.70 -10.83 -0.85
N LEU A 152 4.95 -11.64 -1.59
CA LEU A 152 4.57 -13.00 -1.28
C LEU A 152 5.58 -13.94 -1.94
N PHE A 153 6.53 -14.46 -1.17
CA PHE A 153 7.55 -15.39 -1.68
C PHE A 153 7.19 -16.86 -1.45
N SER A 154 5.97 -17.14 -0.97
CA SER A 154 5.53 -18.50 -0.69
C SER A 154 5.36 -19.30 -2.00
N PRO A 155 5.72 -20.60 -2.03
CA PRO A 155 6.15 -21.45 -0.91
C PRO A 155 7.65 -21.41 -0.58
N GLN A 156 8.43 -20.52 -1.21
CA GLN A 156 9.90 -20.57 -1.16
C GLN A 156 10.49 -20.03 0.15
N LYS A 157 9.75 -19.20 0.89
CA LYS A 157 10.25 -18.54 2.10
C LYS A 157 9.21 -18.56 3.23
N PRO A 158 9.63 -18.75 4.49
CA PRO A 158 8.74 -18.76 5.66
C PRO A 158 8.34 -17.34 6.13
N TYR A 159 8.60 -16.31 5.32
CA TYR A 159 8.32 -14.92 5.66
C TYR A 159 7.77 -14.15 4.46
N LEU A 160 7.03 -13.08 4.78
CA LEU A 160 6.59 -12.06 3.84
C LEU A 160 7.46 -10.81 4.00
N LEU A 161 7.67 -10.09 2.91
CA LEU A 161 8.39 -8.81 2.95
C LEU A 161 7.39 -7.67 2.80
N ILE A 162 7.33 -6.81 3.81
CA ILE A 162 6.49 -5.62 3.81
C ILE A 162 7.36 -4.41 3.48
N TYR A 163 6.91 -3.60 2.53
CA TYR A 163 7.49 -2.32 2.16
C TYR A 163 6.59 -1.25 2.73
N ARG A 164 7.11 -0.38 3.58
CA ARG A 164 6.39 0.76 4.12
C ARG A 164 7.09 2.03 3.69
N VAL A 165 6.35 2.96 3.10
CA VAL A 165 6.87 4.28 2.77
C VAL A 165 6.77 5.20 3.98
N ASP A 166 7.86 5.87 4.31
CA ASP A 166 7.93 6.87 5.38
C ASP A 166 8.79 8.07 4.94
N SER A 167 8.16 9.21 4.69
CA SER A 167 8.79 10.52 4.42
C SER A 167 10.10 10.47 3.61
N GLY A 168 10.05 9.93 2.40
CA GLY A 168 11.20 9.81 1.49
C GLY A 168 12.06 8.55 1.64
N ARG A 169 11.66 7.62 2.52
CA ARG A 169 12.32 6.33 2.75
C ARG A 169 11.36 5.17 2.56
N ILE A 170 11.92 4.00 2.28
CA ILE A 170 11.22 2.71 2.34
C ILE A 170 11.83 1.89 3.46
N ASP A 171 10.99 1.52 4.40
CA ASP A 171 11.28 0.55 5.43
C ASP A 171 10.87 -0.84 4.93
N TYR A 172 11.77 -1.80 5.09
CA TYR A 172 11.55 -3.20 4.74
C TYR A 172 11.35 -3.96 6.05
N TYR A 173 10.21 -4.62 6.21
CA TYR A 173 9.94 -5.48 7.37
C TYR A 173 9.85 -6.93 6.93
N HIS A 174 10.45 -7.82 7.71
CA HIS A 174 10.17 -9.25 7.63
C HIS A 174 9.01 -9.57 8.55
N TYR A 175 7.97 -10.15 7.96
CA TYR A 175 6.82 -10.70 8.68
C TYR A 175 6.92 -12.22 8.65
N GLN A 176 7.19 -12.83 9.80
CA GLN A 176 7.24 -14.29 9.92
C GLN A 176 5.83 -14.84 9.99
N MET A 177 5.52 -15.83 9.13
CA MET A 177 4.17 -16.37 9.03
C MET A 177 3.80 -17.28 10.22
N GLU A 178 4.79 -17.92 10.85
CA GLU A 178 4.58 -18.85 11.98
C GLU A 178 4.14 -18.13 13.25
N ASP A 179 4.93 -17.13 13.67
CA ASP A 179 4.71 -16.44 14.95
C ASP A 179 4.04 -15.06 14.81
N GLY A 180 3.82 -14.60 13.57
CA GLY A 180 3.30 -13.26 13.28
C GLY A 180 4.27 -12.13 13.65
N THR A 181 5.54 -12.44 13.91
CA THR A 181 6.53 -11.43 14.30
C THR A 181 6.89 -10.53 13.12
N CYS A 182 6.84 -9.22 13.35
CA CYS A 182 7.19 -8.20 12.36
C CYS A 182 8.45 -7.45 12.82
N SER A 183 9.56 -7.61 12.09
CA SER A 183 10.84 -6.98 12.42
C SER A 183 11.35 -6.11 11.28
N LEU A 184 11.84 -4.92 11.59
CA LEU A 184 12.51 -4.05 10.62
C LEU A 184 13.79 -4.75 10.14
N PHE A 185 13.85 -5.02 8.84
CA PHE A 185 14.97 -5.68 8.17
C PHE A 185 15.97 -4.66 7.61
N LYS A 186 15.47 -3.62 6.94
CA LYS A 186 16.30 -2.64 6.25
C LYS A 186 15.55 -1.32 6.11
N GLN A 187 16.28 -0.22 5.95
CA GLN A 187 15.75 1.06 5.50
C GLN A 187 16.55 1.54 4.28
N ARG A 188 15.87 2.10 3.27
CA ARG A 188 16.50 2.66 2.07
C ARG A 188 15.91 4.03 1.77
N GLU A 189 16.77 5.00 1.51
CA GLU A 189 16.34 6.30 0.97
C GLU A 189 15.96 6.17 -0.51
N ILE A 190 14.82 6.74 -0.87
CA ILE A 190 14.37 6.77 -2.25
C ILE A 190 15.08 7.94 -2.92
N ARG A 191 16.09 7.64 -3.73
CA ARG A 191 16.69 8.65 -4.59
C ARG A 191 15.67 8.97 -5.67
N LYS A 192 15.06 10.16 -5.62
CA LYS A 192 14.48 10.76 -6.82
C LYS A 192 15.67 10.93 -7.78
N ASN A 193 15.60 10.32 -8.97
CA ASN A 193 16.57 10.62 -10.02
C ASN A 193 16.39 12.09 -10.41
N ASP A 194 17.05 12.96 -9.68
CA ASP A 194 17.27 14.32 -10.09
C ASP A 194 18.52 14.26 -10.97
N ASP A 195 18.32 14.03 -12.28
CA ASP A 195 19.38 14.03 -13.29
C ASP A 195 20.06 15.41 -13.42
N SER A 196 19.66 16.39 -12.61
CA SER A 196 20.27 17.72 -12.50
C SER A 196 21.75 17.70 -12.07
N GLY A 197 22.24 16.58 -11.53
CA GLY A 197 23.64 16.38 -11.14
C GLY A 197 24.45 15.44 -12.04
N GLN A 198 23.87 14.87 -13.09
CA GLN A 198 24.62 13.96 -13.97
C GLN A 198 25.60 14.78 -14.82
N LEU A 199 26.89 14.69 -14.50
CA LEU A 199 27.96 15.18 -15.36
C LEU A 199 27.80 14.52 -16.73
N SER A 200 27.26 15.26 -17.69
CA SER A 200 27.28 14.89 -19.09
C SER A 200 28.75 14.93 -19.50
N LEU A 201 29.42 13.78 -19.41
CA LEU A 201 30.74 13.60 -20.00
C LEU A 201 30.60 14.04 -21.45
N GLY A 202 31.31 15.12 -21.82
CA GLY A 202 31.31 15.73 -23.14
C GLY A 202 31.91 14.77 -24.17
N MET A 203 31.26 13.63 -24.39
CA MET A 203 31.60 12.67 -25.41
C MET A 203 31.21 13.31 -26.74
N PRO A 204 32.18 13.58 -27.63
CA PRO A 204 31.88 14.19 -28.91
C PRO A 204 30.97 13.26 -29.72
N VAL A 205 29.78 13.75 -30.05
CA VAL A 205 28.83 13.06 -30.92
C VAL A 205 29.51 12.84 -32.27
N ARG A 206 29.83 11.58 -32.59
CA ARG A 206 30.35 11.18 -33.90
C ARG A 206 29.29 11.54 -34.96
N ARG A 207 29.56 12.61 -35.72
CA ARG A 207 28.74 13.00 -36.89
C ARG A 207 28.64 11.83 -37.86
N LYS A 208 27.42 11.34 -38.10
CA LYS A 208 27.15 10.38 -39.18
C LYS A 208 27.45 11.05 -40.52
N ARG A 209 28.40 10.49 -41.28
CA ARG A 209 28.66 10.85 -42.67
C ARG A 209 27.41 10.56 -43.51
N LYS A 210 26.86 11.59 -44.17
CA LYS A 210 25.90 11.45 -45.27
C LYS A 210 26.61 10.71 -46.41
N LYS A 211 26.09 9.56 -46.83
CA LYS A 211 26.47 8.97 -48.11
C LYS A 211 25.79 9.77 -49.21
N SER A 212 26.58 10.33 -50.11
CA SER A 212 26.19 10.67 -51.48
C SER A 212 26.23 9.42 -52.33
#